data_AF-A0A2D6IM66-F1
#
_entry.id   AF-A0A2D6IM66-F1
#
_cell.length_a   1.000
_cell.length_b   1.000
_cell.length_c   1.000
_cell.angle_alpha   90.00
_cell.angle_beta   90.00
_cell.angle_gamma   90.00
#
_symmetry.space_group_name_H-M   'P 1'
#
loop_
_entity.id
_entity.type
_entity.pdbx_description
1 polymer ?
#
loop_
_entity_poly.entity_id
_entity_poly.type
_entity_poly.pdbx_seq_one_letter_code
_entity_poly.pdbx_strand_id
1 'polypeptide(L)'
;MQLSAIVITRNEEDNIERCLTSVAFADERIVVDAESTDKTAQLARDAGATVFVRPWPGYGPQKNFGRAQAKGEWLLFIDADEEVTDELQQLIVEAMTNPDKDFYWLRIVTVFLRRPLWHLYGHNPRLMRRASGQWNDAKVHEQVETNMGERIALGDTHSAVLKAPLMHHSHPTIRSYLDKMHRYTTLDAEEIARTGHHRSGRHIRPGYLMPLWLAVRQFLKLFIYRRGLLDGPAGWLWCVLSGYYEFEMGRKYLAKIDY
;
A
#
# COMPACT_ATOMS: atom_id res chain seq x y z
N MET A 1 -15.16 6.97 -21.14
CA MET A 1 -14.12 7.51 -20.24
C MET A 1 -12.98 6.49 -20.24
N GLN A 2 -11.72 6.92 -20.26
CA GLN A 2 -10.56 6.02 -20.35
C GLN A 2 -9.85 5.86 -19.00
N LEU A 3 -9.50 4.62 -18.66
CA LEU A 3 -8.77 4.24 -17.45
C LEU A 3 -7.33 3.82 -17.77
N SER A 4 -6.37 4.43 -17.06
CA SER A 4 -4.99 3.97 -17.02
C SER A 4 -4.70 3.27 -15.69
N ALA A 5 -4.41 1.98 -15.73
CA ALA A 5 -3.85 1.25 -14.60
C ALA A 5 -2.33 1.48 -14.55
N ILE A 6 -1.83 1.91 -13.40
CA ILE A 6 -0.42 2.21 -13.16
C ILE A 6 0.09 1.26 -12.09
N VAL A 7 1.07 0.44 -12.46
CA VAL A 7 1.76 -0.50 -11.57
C VAL A 7 3.20 -0.07 -11.41
N ILE A 8 3.65 0.10 -10.17
CA ILE A 8 5.08 0.22 -9.86
C ILE A 8 5.57 -1.13 -9.37
N THR A 9 6.77 -1.53 -9.77
CA THR A 9 7.24 -2.89 -9.47
C THR A 9 8.75 -2.99 -9.33
N ARG A 10 9.20 -4.01 -8.61
CA ARG A 10 10.59 -4.47 -8.55
C ARG A 10 10.65 -5.94 -8.12
N ASN A 11 11.12 -6.82 -8.99
CA ASN A 11 11.27 -8.25 -8.75
C ASN A 11 9.97 -8.93 -8.27
N GLU A 12 8.93 -8.88 -9.11
CA GLU A 12 7.59 -9.38 -8.86
C GLU A 12 7.16 -10.39 -9.94
N GLU A 13 8.08 -11.23 -10.45
CA GLU A 13 7.76 -12.21 -11.49
C GLU A 13 6.67 -13.21 -11.06
N ASP A 14 6.55 -13.49 -9.76
CA ASP A 14 5.52 -14.36 -9.18
C ASP A 14 4.11 -13.72 -9.12
N ASN A 15 4.00 -12.40 -9.26
CA ASN A 15 2.77 -11.65 -9.01
C ASN A 15 2.29 -10.82 -10.20
N ILE A 16 3.20 -10.33 -11.04
CA ILE A 16 2.91 -9.31 -12.05
C ILE A 16 1.83 -9.76 -13.06
N GLU A 17 1.82 -11.03 -13.46
CA GLU A 17 0.79 -11.54 -14.39
C GLU A 17 -0.60 -11.55 -13.76
N ARG A 18 -0.72 -11.98 -12.50
CA ARG A 18 -1.99 -11.98 -11.76
C ARG A 18 -2.50 -10.54 -11.58
N CYS A 19 -1.61 -9.63 -11.20
CA CYS A 19 -1.91 -8.22 -11.07
C CYS A 19 -2.45 -7.64 -12.39
N LEU A 20 -1.71 -7.79 -13.49
CA LEU A 20 -2.07 -7.24 -14.81
C LEU A 20 -3.30 -7.88 -15.44
N THR A 21 -3.57 -9.15 -15.11
CA THR A 21 -4.82 -9.84 -15.49
C THR A 21 -6.01 -9.22 -14.76
N SER A 22 -5.88 -8.96 -13.46
CA SER A 22 -6.95 -8.37 -12.65
C SER A 22 -7.34 -6.94 -13.07
N VAL A 23 -6.44 -6.23 -13.75
CA VAL A 23 -6.69 -4.88 -14.30
C VAL A 23 -6.83 -4.87 -15.83
N ALA A 24 -7.09 -6.02 -16.47
CA ALA A 24 -7.23 -6.12 -17.91
C ALA A 24 -8.43 -5.33 -18.48
N PHE A 25 -9.34 -4.88 -17.61
CA PHE A 25 -10.45 -3.99 -17.97
C PHE A 25 -10.05 -2.52 -18.15
N ALA A 26 -8.82 -2.14 -17.81
CA ALA A 26 -8.29 -0.80 -18.07
C ALA A 26 -7.90 -0.65 -19.55
N ASP A 27 -8.20 0.51 -20.14
CA ASP A 27 -7.85 0.84 -21.53
C ASP A 27 -6.32 0.92 -21.74
N GLU A 28 -5.60 1.30 -20.69
CA GLU A 28 -4.15 1.43 -20.70
C GLU A 28 -3.56 0.79 -19.44
N ARG A 29 -2.52 -0.05 -19.60
CA ARG A 29 -1.78 -0.66 -18.50
C ARG A 29 -0.32 -0.23 -18.60
N ILE A 30 0.14 0.51 -17.58
CA ILE A 30 1.48 1.07 -17.48
C ILE A 30 2.21 0.39 -16.33
N VAL A 31 3.39 -0.14 -16.61
CA VAL A 31 4.28 -0.70 -15.59
C VAL A 31 5.54 0.16 -15.52
N VAL A 32 5.86 0.65 -14.34
CA VAL A 32 7.10 1.38 -14.05
C VAL A 32 8.01 0.46 -13.24
N ASP A 33 8.90 -0.22 -13.94
CA ASP A 33 9.83 -1.21 -13.41
C ASP A 33 11.08 -0.53 -12.83
N ALA A 34 11.38 -0.84 -11.57
CA ALA A 34 12.51 -0.28 -10.83
C ALA A 34 13.79 -1.12 -10.99
N GLU A 35 14.17 -1.37 -12.25
CA GLU A 35 15.34 -2.16 -12.65
C GLU A 35 15.28 -3.58 -12.06
N SER A 36 14.19 -4.30 -12.34
CA SER A 36 14.07 -5.70 -11.94
C SER A 36 15.18 -6.54 -12.58
N THR A 37 15.68 -7.51 -11.82
CA THR A 37 16.72 -8.45 -12.24
C THR A 37 16.16 -9.81 -12.60
N ASP A 38 14.86 -10.02 -12.39
CA ASP A 38 14.11 -11.22 -12.71
C ASP A 38 13.28 -11.03 -14.00
N LYS A 39 12.29 -11.91 -14.27
CA LYS A 39 11.48 -11.83 -15.48
C LYS A 39 10.35 -10.80 -15.44
N THR A 40 10.21 -10.00 -14.37
CA THR A 40 9.08 -9.08 -14.16
C THR A 40 8.78 -8.21 -15.38
N ALA A 41 9.79 -7.52 -15.92
CA ALA A 41 9.60 -6.60 -17.04
C ALA A 41 9.18 -7.33 -18.34
N GLN A 42 9.66 -8.57 -18.54
CA GLN A 42 9.29 -9.37 -19.70
C GLN A 42 7.84 -9.85 -19.59
N LEU A 43 7.48 -10.45 -18.44
CA LEU A 43 6.11 -10.92 -18.17
C LEU A 43 5.08 -9.79 -18.25
N ALA A 44 5.44 -8.59 -17.79
CA ALA A 44 4.60 -7.41 -17.93
C ALA A 44 4.31 -7.02 -19.40
N ARG A 45 5.33 -7.09 -20.28
CA ARG A 45 5.14 -6.82 -21.72
C ARG A 45 4.29 -7.91 -22.37
N ASP A 46 4.53 -9.16 -22.04
CA ASP A 46 3.79 -10.31 -22.58
C ASP A 46 2.31 -10.26 -22.17
N ALA A 47 2.02 -9.76 -20.96
CA ALA A 47 0.67 -9.48 -20.49
C ALA A 47 0.01 -8.26 -21.18
N GLY A 48 0.71 -7.56 -22.07
CA GLY A 48 0.20 -6.43 -22.86
C GLY A 48 0.26 -5.08 -22.15
N ALA A 49 1.17 -4.89 -21.19
CA ALA A 49 1.43 -3.59 -20.58
C ALA A 49 2.54 -2.82 -21.30
N THR A 50 2.47 -1.49 -21.26
CA THR A 50 3.59 -0.62 -21.63
C THR A 50 4.56 -0.52 -20.47
N VAL A 51 5.79 -1.00 -20.65
CA VAL A 51 6.79 -1.10 -19.57
C VAL A 51 7.87 -0.03 -19.71
N PHE A 52 8.03 0.78 -18.67
CA PHE A 52 9.11 1.74 -18.51
C PHE A 52 10.09 1.25 -17.45
N VAL A 53 11.34 1.01 -17.83
CA VAL A 53 12.41 0.61 -16.89
C VAL A 53 13.19 1.85 -16.48
N ARG A 54 13.34 2.09 -15.17
CA ARG A 54 14.09 3.23 -14.64
C ARG A 54 14.59 2.99 -13.22
N PRO A 55 15.64 3.71 -12.77
CA PRO A 55 16.08 3.65 -11.38
C PRO A 55 14.97 3.99 -10.38
N TRP A 56 15.09 3.52 -9.13
CA TRP A 56 14.13 3.78 -8.05
C TRP A 56 14.37 5.13 -7.36
N PRO A 57 13.54 6.18 -7.60
CA PRO A 57 13.65 7.46 -6.89
C PRO A 57 12.89 7.49 -5.55
N GLY A 58 12.08 6.47 -5.26
CA GLY A 58 11.09 6.47 -4.17
C GLY A 58 9.66 6.22 -4.66
N TYR A 59 8.75 5.91 -3.75
CA TYR A 59 7.37 5.50 -4.07
C TYR A 59 6.58 6.59 -4.81
N GLY A 60 6.48 7.79 -4.21
CA GLY A 60 5.76 8.92 -4.81
C GLY A 60 6.26 9.32 -6.20
N PRO A 61 7.57 9.59 -6.37
CA PRO A 61 8.11 9.94 -7.68
C PRO A 61 7.98 8.82 -8.73
N GLN A 62 8.02 7.54 -8.33
CA GLN A 62 7.77 6.42 -9.25
C GLN A 62 6.30 6.40 -9.73
N LYS A 63 5.34 6.58 -8.81
CA LYS A 63 3.91 6.68 -9.15
C LYS A 63 3.61 7.90 -10.02
N ASN A 64 4.21 9.05 -9.71
CA ASN A 64 4.07 10.27 -10.50
C ASN A 64 4.65 10.15 -11.90
N PHE A 65 5.76 9.41 -12.07
CA PHE A 65 6.28 9.10 -13.39
C PHE A 65 5.24 8.30 -14.21
N GLY A 66 4.65 7.24 -13.62
CA GLY A 66 3.58 6.48 -14.27
C GLY A 66 2.37 7.34 -14.64
N ARG A 67 1.95 8.24 -13.74
CA ARG A 67 0.91 9.25 -13.99
C ARG A 67 1.21 10.15 -15.19
N ALA A 68 2.47 10.57 -15.34
CA ALA A 68 2.87 11.43 -16.45
C ALA A 68 2.86 10.71 -17.80
N GLN A 69 3.00 9.38 -17.82
CA GLN A 69 2.88 8.56 -19.03
C GLN A 69 1.43 8.22 -19.37
N ALA A 70 0.52 8.30 -18.40
CA ALA A 70 -0.88 7.91 -18.54
C ALA A 70 -1.71 8.89 -19.40
N LYS A 71 -2.54 8.31 -20.26
CA LYS A 71 -3.46 9.05 -21.16
C LYS A 71 -4.90 9.08 -20.64
N GLY A 72 -5.25 8.14 -19.78
CA GLY A 72 -6.57 8.01 -19.19
C GLY A 72 -6.99 9.27 -18.41
N GLU A 73 -8.30 9.50 -18.38
CA GLU A 73 -8.91 10.51 -17.52
C GLU A 73 -8.85 10.07 -16.05
N TRP A 74 -9.00 8.76 -15.83
CA TRP A 74 -8.90 8.10 -14.54
C TRP A 74 -7.59 7.32 -14.43
N LEU A 75 -7.02 7.32 -13.23
CA LEU A 75 -5.83 6.59 -12.88
C LEU A 75 -6.14 5.61 -11.76
N LEU A 76 -5.79 4.35 -11.95
CA LEU A 76 -5.84 3.31 -10.93
C LEU A 76 -4.41 2.88 -10.59
N PHE A 77 -3.93 3.24 -9.41
CA PHE A 77 -2.63 2.83 -8.89
C PHE A 77 -2.74 1.49 -8.17
N ILE A 78 -1.99 0.49 -8.60
CA ILE A 78 -2.00 -0.85 -8.02
C ILE A 78 -0.55 -1.28 -7.79
N ASP A 79 -0.27 -1.92 -6.66
CA ASP A 79 1.05 -2.51 -6.42
C ASP A 79 1.11 -3.89 -7.10
N ALA A 80 2.28 -4.32 -7.58
CA ALA A 80 2.38 -5.56 -8.36
C ALA A 80 2.01 -6.84 -7.59
N ASP A 81 1.95 -6.79 -6.25
CA ASP A 81 1.46 -7.85 -5.37
C ASP A 81 -0.05 -7.72 -5.03
N GLU A 82 -0.76 -6.77 -5.63
CA GLU A 82 -2.20 -6.56 -5.46
C GLU A 82 -3.02 -7.13 -6.63
N GLU A 83 -4.27 -7.51 -6.33
CA GLU A 83 -5.22 -8.10 -7.28
C GLU A 83 -6.61 -7.48 -7.09
N VAL A 84 -7.15 -6.90 -8.18
CA VAL A 84 -8.51 -6.35 -8.23
C VAL A 84 -9.52 -7.48 -8.38
N THR A 85 -10.46 -7.58 -7.44
CA THR A 85 -11.55 -8.57 -7.54
C THR A 85 -12.62 -8.13 -8.54
N ASP A 86 -13.38 -9.08 -9.09
CA ASP A 86 -14.49 -8.78 -10.02
C ASP A 86 -15.50 -7.79 -9.42
N GLU A 87 -15.81 -7.94 -8.13
CA GLU A 87 -16.69 -7.01 -7.39
C GLU A 87 -16.09 -5.60 -7.35
N LEU A 88 -14.79 -5.48 -7.09
CA LEU A 88 -14.10 -4.20 -7.07
C LEU A 88 -13.99 -3.57 -8.46
N GLN A 89 -13.77 -4.37 -9.50
CA GLN A 89 -13.81 -3.90 -10.88
C GLN A 89 -15.17 -3.27 -11.20
N GLN A 90 -16.28 -3.92 -10.85
CA GLN A 90 -17.63 -3.37 -11.07
C GLN A 90 -17.80 -2.02 -10.38
N LEU A 91 -17.38 -1.90 -9.11
CA LEU A 91 -17.45 -0.64 -8.37
C LEU A 91 -16.56 0.46 -8.96
N ILE A 92 -15.37 0.10 -9.48
CA ILE A 92 -14.48 1.06 -10.14
C ILE A 92 -15.14 1.62 -11.41
N VAL A 93 -15.70 0.73 -12.25
CA VAL A 93 -16.38 1.13 -13.49
C VAL A 93 -17.60 2.01 -13.19
N GLU A 94 -18.39 1.65 -12.18
CA GLU A 94 -19.53 2.46 -11.72
C GLU A 94 -19.09 3.85 -11.23
N ALA A 95 -18.07 3.90 -10.36
CA ALA A 95 -17.52 5.12 -9.80
C ALA A 95 -16.97 6.06 -10.88
N MET A 96 -16.36 5.51 -11.94
CA MET A 96 -15.89 6.30 -13.07
C MET A 96 -17.04 6.82 -13.93
N THR A 97 -18.08 6.01 -14.14
CA THR A 97 -19.21 6.34 -15.04
C THR A 97 -20.10 7.44 -14.46
N ASN A 98 -20.38 7.38 -13.16
CA ASN A 98 -21.19 8.38 -12.44
C ASN A 98 -20.41 8.93 -11.23
N PRO A 99 -19.37 9.75 -11.47
CA PRO A 99 -18.46 10.17 -10.42
C PRO A 99 -19.08 11.24 -9.51
N ASP A 100 -19.18 10.94 -8.23
CA ASP A 100 -19.50 11.89 -7.15
C ASP A 100 -18.23 12.52 -6.54
N LYS A 101 -17.09 11.86 -6.71
CA LYS A 101 -15.80 12.24 -6.10
C LYS A 101 -14.67 12.11 -7.11
N ASP A 102 -13.58 12.80 -6.82
CA ASP A 102 -12.37 12.76 -7.63
C ASP A 102 -11.37 11.71 -7.15
N PHE A 103 -11.52 11.26 -5.90
CA PHE A 103 -10.63 10.30 -5.25
C PHE A 103 -11.43 9.16 -4.62
N TYR A 104 -10.99 7.93 -4.85
CA TYR A 104 -11.62 6.74 -4.29
C TYR A 104 -10.60 5.90 -3.53
N TRP A 105 -10.94 5.65 -2.27
CA TRP A 105 -10.20 4.79 -1.36
C TRP A 105 -10.66 3.34 -1.54
N LEU A 106 -9.71 2.43 -1.72
CA LEU A 106 -10.01 1.02 -1.90
C LEU A 106 -9.75 0.27 -0.59
N ARG A 107 -10.63 -0.69 -0.28
CA ARG A 107 -10.45 -1.58 0.87
C ARG A 107 -9.38 -2.63 0.57
N ILE A 108 -8.21 -2.50 1.19
CA ILE A 108 -7.07 -3.42 0.98
C ILE A 108 -7.14 -4.56 2.00
N VAL A 109 -7.37 -5.78 1.52
CA VAL A 109 -7.38 -7.01 2.33
C VAL A 109 -6.02 -7.67 2.22
N THR A 110 -5.32 -7.80 3.34
CA THR A 110 -4.02 -8.49 3.37
C THR A 110 -4.23 -9.99 3.17
N VAL A 111 -3.49 -10.60 2.26
CA VAL A 111 -3.37 -12.05 2.09
C VAL A 111 -2.08 -12.51 2.75
N PHE A 112 -2.21 -13.06 3.96
CA PHE A 112 -1.10 -13.50 4.79
C PHE A 112 -1.01 -15.03 4.76
N LEU A 113 0.16 -15.56 4.37
CA LEU A 113 0.38 -17.01 4.22
C LEU A 113 -0.70 -17.66 3.34
N ARG A 114 -1.02 -17.00 2.22
CA ARG A 114 -2.04 -17.42 1.25
C ARG A 114 -3.47 -17.46 1.83
N ARG A 115 -3.72 -16.77 2.94
CA ARG A 115 -5.06 -16.63 3.54
C ARG A 115 -5.46 -15.17 3.65
N PRO A 116 -6.63 -14.77 3.13
CA PRO A 116 -7.12 -13.42 3.30
C PRO A 116 -7.49 -13.14 4.76
N LEU A 117 -7.12 -11.95 5.25
CA LEU A 117 -7.47 -11.44 6.56
C LEU A 117 -8.63 -10.44 6.42
N TRP A 118 -9.85 -10.94 6.46
CA TRP A 118 -11.07 -10.18 6.17
C TRP A 118 -11.37 -9.08 7.19
N HIS A 119 -10.91 -9.24 8.43
CA HIS A 119 -11.08 -8.26 9.49
C HIS A 119 -9.89 -7.30 9.61
N LEU A 120 -8.73 -7.69 9.08
CA LEU A 120 -7.49 -6.92 9.11
C LEU A 120 -7.19 -6.27 7.75
N TYR A 121 -8.01 -5.28 7.40
CA TYR A 121 -7.88 -4.51 6.17
C TYR A 121 -7.45 -3.05 6.40
N GLY A 122 -6.96 -2.40 5.35
CA GLY A 122 -6.66 -0.98 5.29
C GLY A 122 -7.53 -0.25 4.26
N HIS A 123 -7.34 1.07 4.15
CA HIS A 123 -7.84 1.83 3.01
C HIS A 123 -6.71 2.73 2.51
N ASN A 124 -6.49 2.75 1.19
CA ASN A 124 -5.59 3.70 0.54
C ASN A 124 -6.31 4.33 -0.67
N PRO A 125 -6.02 5.60 -1.00
CA PRO A 125 -6.50 6.21 -2.23
C PRO A 125 -5.74 5.58 -3.40
N ARG A 126 -6.45 4.86 -4.27
CA ARG A 126 -5.84 4.17 -5.42
C ARG A 126 -6.47 4.57 -6.74
N LEU A 127 -7.74 4.97 -6.75
CA LEU A 127 -8.41 5.47 -7.95
C LEU A 127 -8.56 6.99 -7.84
N MET A 128 -8.12 7.73 -8.85
CA MET A 128 -8.26 9.19 -8.87
C MET A 128 -8.44 9.72 -10.30
N ARG A 129 -9.06 10.89 -10.43
CA ARG A 129 -9.00 11.67 -11.67
C ARG A 129 -7.58 12.20 -11.88
N ARG A 130 -7.01 11.99 -13.07
CA ARG A 130 -5.63 12.40 -13.41
C ARG A 130 -5.38 13.89 -13.16
N ALA A 131 -6.40 14.71 -13.45
CA ALA A 131 -6.34 16.16 -13.34
C ALA A 131 -6.55 16.67 -11.91
N SER A 132 -6.91 15.85 -10.93
CA SER A 132 -7.28 16.32 -9.59
C SER A 132 -6.15 16.24 -8.56
N GLY A 133 -5.16 15.37 -8.75
CA GLY A 133 -4.08 15.22 -7.78
C GLY A 133 -2.85 14.44 -8.24
N GLN A 134 -1.91 14.31 -7.31
CA GLN A 134 -0.62 13.61 -7.47
C GLN A 134 -0.12 13.04 -6.14
N TRP A 135 0.93 12.23 -6.19
CA TRP A 135 1.59 11.72 -4.98
C TRP A 135 2.66 12.70 -4.48
N ASN A 136 2.88 12.75 -3.17
CA ASN A 136 3.97 13.54 -2.59
C ASN A 136 5.31 12.77 -2.53
N ASP A 137 6.39 13.49 -2.26
CA ASP A 137 7.77 12.95 -2.28
C ASP A 137 8.19 12.31 -0.94
N ALA A 138 7.24 11.87 -0.11
CA ALA A 138 7.57 11.19 1.13
C ALA A 138 8.34 9.88 0.85
N LYS A 139 9.40 9.62 1.64
CA LYS A 139 10.26 8.45 1.46
C LYS A 139 9.53 7.12 1.70
N VAL A 140 8.57 7.13 2.63
CA VAL A 140 7.71 6.00 3.00
C VAL A 140 6.35 6.57 3.39
N HIS A 141 5.27 5.85 3.10
CA HIS A 141 3.89 6.28 3.39
C HIS A 141 3.50 7.56 2.62
N GLU A 142 3.84 7.59 1.33
CA GLU A 142 3.43 8.62 0.38
C GLU A 142 1.92 8.81 0.37
N GLN A 143 1.50 10.06 0.18
CA GLN A 143 0.11 10.48 0.26
C GLN A 143 -0.31 11.10 -1.06
N VAL A 144 -1.59 10.94 -1.38
CA VAL A 144 -2.22 11.64 -2.50
C VAL A 144 -2.60 13.03 -2.02
N GLU A 145 -2.23 14.02 -2.81
CA GLU A 145 -2.52 15.43 -2.59
C GLU A 145 -3.30 16.00 -3.78
N THR A 146 -4.16 16.97 -3.52
CA THR A 146 -4.75 17.80 -4.58
C THR A 146 -3.65 18.58 -5.30
N ASN A 147 -3.96 19.15 -6.47
CA ASN A 147 -3.03 20.06 -7.14
C ASN A 147 -2.68 21.32 -6.31
N MET A 148 -3.46 21.62 -5.26
CA MET A 148 -3.19 22.72 -4.32
C MET A 148 -2.29 22.29 -3.15
N GLY A 149 -1.83 21.03 -3.12
CA GLY A 149 -1.00 20.48 -2.05
C GLY A 149 -1.79 20.02 -0.82
N GLU A 150 -3.11 19.88 -0.92
CA GLU A 150 -3.94 19.44 0.21
C GLU A 150 -3.99 17.91 0.24
N ARG A 151 -3.63 17.34 1.39
CA ARG A 151 -3.69 15.89 1.59
C ARG A 151 -5.12 15.38 1.51
N ILE A 152 -5.34 14.38 0.66
CA ILE A 152 -6.61 13.65 0.63
C ILE A 152 -6.70 12.74 1.86
N ALA A 153 -7.74 12.96 2.66
CA ALA A 153 -8.07 12.12 3.81
C ALA A 153 -9.25 11.17 3.49
N LEU A 154 -9.35 10.08 4.24
CA LEU A 154 -10.48 9.16 4.14
C LEU A 154 -11.75 9.84 4.67
N GLY A 155 -12.80 9.91 3.85
CA GLY A 155 -14.07 10.55 4.22
C GLY A 155 -14.08 12.07 4.05
N ASP A 156 -13.05 12.61 3.40
CA ASP A 156 -13.01 14.01 2.97
C ASP A 156 -14.04 14.29 1.87
N THR A 157 -14.44 15.55 1.70
CA THR A 157 -15.47 16.01 0.75
C THR A 157 -15.17 15.64 -0.70
N HIS A 158 -13.89 15.49 -1.03
CA HIS A 158 -13.37 15.10 -2.34
C HIS A 158 -13.21 13.57 -2.52
N SER A 159 -13.50 12.77 -1.49
CA SER A 159 -13.22 11.33 -1.47
C SER A 159 -14.41 10.44 -1.16
N ALA A 160 -14.41 9.22 -1.69
CA ALA A 160 -15.33 8.14 -1.33
C ALA A 160 -14.58 6.81 -1.12
N VAL A 161 -15.29 5.80 -0.60
CA VAL A 161 -14.73 4.46 -0.34
C VAL A 161 -15.44 3.42 -1.19
N LEU A 162 -14.67 2.65 -1.96
CA LEU A 162 -15.15 1.42 -2.60
C LEU A 162 -14.89 0.25 -1.65
N LYS A 163 -15.99 -0.40 -1.21
CA LYS A 163 -15.95 -1.38 -0.12
C LYS A 163 -15.53 -2.79 -0.57
N ALA A 164 -15.61 -3.09 -1.87
CA ALA A 164 -15.12 -4.36 -2.41
C ALA A 164 -13.60 -4.51 -2.18
N PRO A 165 -13.11 -5.75 -1.99
CA PRO A 165 -11.72 -5.97 -1.59
C PRO A 165 -10.74 -5.82 -2.76
N LEU A 166 -9.64 -5.14 -2.50
CA LEU A 166 -8.37 -5.25 -3.23
C LEU A 166 -7.51 -6.25 -2.46
N MET A 167 -7.16 -7.38 -3.08
CA MET A 167 -6.40 -8.45 -2.41
C MET A 167 -4.92 -8.12 -2.45
N HIS A 168 -4.23 -8.14 -1.32
CA HIS A 168 -2.81 -7.78 -1.23
C HIS A 168 -1.95 -8.97 -0.81
N HIS A 169 -1.26 -9.58 -1.77
CA HIS A 169 -0.47 -10.81 -1.64
C HIS A 169 0.96 -10.55 -1.13
N SER A 170 1.09 -9.69 -0.13
CA SER A 170 2.38 -9.16 0.35
C SER A 170 3.26 -10.17 1.09
N HIS A 171 2.71 -11.28 1.58
CA HIS A 171 3.40 -12.17 2.51
C HIS A 171 3.10 -13.65 2.27
N PRO A 172 3.67 -14.26 1.22
CA PRO A 172 3.45 -15.68 0.92
C PRO A 172 4.11 -16.62 1.96
N THR A 173 5.16 -16.16 2.66
CA THR A 173 5.89 -16.93 3.67
C THR A 173 6.26 -16.08 4.89
N ILE A 174 6.53 -16.73 6.02
CA ILE A 174 7.05 -16.06 7.23
C ILE A 174 8.41 -15.40 6.97
N ARG A 175 9.27 -16.02 6.15
CA ARG A 175 10.56 -15.44 5.77
C ARG A 175 10.38 -14.09 5.07
N SER A 176 9.54 -14.05 4.03
CA SER A 176 9.21 -12.81 3.31
C SER A 176 8.67 -11.72 4.25
N TYR A 177 7.81 -12.10 5.20
CA TYR A 177 7.34 -11.18 6.23
C TYR A 177 8.47 -10.63 7.10
N LEU A 178 9.33 -11.48 7.66
CA LEU A 178 10.41 -11.07 8.55
C LEU A 178 11.44 -10.18 7.83
N ASP A 179 11.80 -10.51 6.59
CA ASP A 179 12.73 -9.71 5.78
C ASP A 179 12.19 -8.29 5.55
N LYS A 180 10.88 -8.17 5.26
CA LYS A 180 10.21 -6.87 5.12
C LYS A 180 10.12 -6.15 6.46
N MET A 181 9.75 -6.85 7.53
CA MET A 181 9.66 -6.32 8.88
C MET A 181 10.99 -5.70 9.34
N HIS A 182 12.11 -6.39 9.13
CA HIS A 182 13.43 -5.87 9.53
C HIS A 182 13.78 -4.55 8.82
N ARG A 183 13.47 -4.43 7.53
CA ARG A 183 13.73 -3.21 6.76
C ARG A 183 12.82 -2.06 7.21
N TYR A 184 11.52 -2.31 7.28
CA TYR A 184 10.52 -1.28 7.57
C TYR A 184 10.60 -0.76 9.01
N THR A 185 10.84 -1.65 9.98
CA THR A 185 11.05 -1.22 11.38
C THR A 185 12.28 -0.32 11.54
N THR A 186 13.32 -0.47 10.71
CA THR A 186 14.48 0.45 10.70
C THR A 186 14.08 1.82 10.16
N LEU A 187 13.38 1.87 9.02
CA LEU A 187 12.93 3.13 8.42
C LEU A 187 11.95 3.89 9.32
N ASP A 188 10.98 3.18 9.91
CA ASP A 188 10.04 3.77 10.86
C ASP A 188 10.75 4.32 12.11
N ALA A 189 11.74 3.59 12.63
CA ALA A 189 12.52 4.06 13.79
C ALA A 189 13.34 5.32 13.46
N GLU A 190 13.91 5.41 12.26
CA GLU A 190 14.61 6.61 11.77
C GLU A 190 13.66 7.79 11.64
N GLU A 191 12.47 7.56 11.12
CA GLU A 191 11.45 8.60 10.97
C GLU A 191 10.94 9.10 12.33
N ILE A 192 10.75 8.20 13.30
CA ILE A 192 10.39 8.58 14.67
C ILE A 192 11.55 9.36 15.32
N ALA A 193 12.81 8.95 15.14
CA ALA A 193 13.96 9.70 15.64
C ALA A 193 14.04 11.12 15.06
N ARG A 194 13.68 11.27 13.77
CA ARG A 194 13.70 12.55 13.06
C ARG A 194 12.54 13.48 13.46
N THR A 195 11.34 12.93 13.63
CA THR A 195 10.10 13.72 13.76
C THR A 195 9.51 13.71 15.18
N GLY A 196 9.91 12.75 16.02
CA GLY A 196 9.26 12.43 17.28
C GLY A 196 7.88 11.79 17.12
N HIS A 197 7.44 11.44 15.91
CA HIS A 197 6.09 10.96 15.64
C HIS A 197 6.09 9.59 14.98
N HIS A 198 5.21 8.72 15.47
CA HIS A 198 4.88 7.46 14.82
C HIS A 198 4.12 7.69 13.51
N ARG A 199 4.17 6.73 12.57
CA ARG A 199 3.40 6.75 11.31
C ARG A 199 1.89 6.99 11.45
N SER A 200 1.34 6.77 12.65
CA SER A 200 -0.05 7.12 12.97
C SER A 200 -0.26 8.59 13.35
N GLY A 201 0.75 9.46 13.24
CA GLY A 201 0.74 10.86 13.67
C GLY A 201 0.87 11.07 15.18
N ARG A 202 1.06 10.00 15.96
CA ARG A 202 1.13 10.09 17.43
C ARG A 202 2.56 10.39 17.87
N HIS A 203 2.73 11.40 18.72
CA HIS A 203 4.01 11.68 19.36
C HIS A 203 4.47 10.49 20.22
N ILE A 204 5.73 10.09 20.07
CA ILE A 204 6.34 8.97 20.79
C ILE A 204 7.38 9.51 21.77
N ARG A 205 7.06 9.42 23.06
CA ARG A 205 8.02 9.73 24.13
C ARG A 205 8.95 8.54 24.34
N PRO A 206 10.27 8.76 24.40
CA PRO A 206 11.21 7.70 24.66
C PRO A 206 11.11 7.21 26.11
N GLY A 207 11.34 5.92 26.31
CA GLY A 207 11.37 5.30 27.63
C GLY A 207 11.62 3.80 27.54
N TYR A 208 12.24 3.22 28.57
CA TYR A 208 12.69 1.82 28.57
C TYR A 208 11.56 0.82 28.29
N LEU A 209 10.36 1.04 28.85
CA LEU A 209 9.19 0.18 28.66
C LEU A 209 8.34 0.53 27.42
N MET A 210 8.67 1.61 26.70
CA MET A 210 7.93 2.05 25.52
C MET A 210 7.79 0.96 24.46
N PRO A 211 8.83 0.18 24.08
CA PRO A 211 8.70 -0.84 23.04
C PRO A 211 7.66 -1.91 23.40
N LEU A 212 7.66 -2.36 24.67
CA LEU A 212 6.70 -3.34 25.16
C LEU A 212 5.26 -2.78 25.13
N TRP A 213 5.08 -1.52 25.53
CA TRP A 213 3.77 -0.89 25.49
C TRP A 213 3.24 -0.71 24.05
N LEU A 214 4.11 -0.35 23.10
CA LEU A 214 3.74 -0.27 21.68
C LEU A 214 3.27 -1.64 21.15
N ALA A 215 4.00 -2.70 21.51
CA ALA A 215 3.70 -4.07 21.11
C ALA A 215 2.34 -4.55 21.64
N VAL A 216 2.12 -4.45 22.96
CA VAL A 216 0.87 -4.88 23.60
C VAL A 216 -0.32 -4.09 23.04
N ARG A 217 -0.18 -2.78 22.91
CA ARG A 217 -1.24 -1.93 22.37
C ARG A 217 -1.60 -2.31 20.93
N GLN A 218 -0.61 -2.56 20.08
CA GLN A 218 -0.87 -2.95 18.69
C GLN A 218 -1.50 -4.33 18.59
N PHE A 219 -1.04 -5.29 19.40
CA PHE A 219 -1.68 -6.61 19.50
C PHE A 219 -3.15 -6.47 19.89
N LEU A 220 -3.47 -5.79 20.99
CA LEU A 220 -4.86 -5.60 21.45
C LEU A 220 -5.73 -4.87 20.44
N LYS A 221 -5.17 -3.84 19.78
CA LYS A 221 -5.86 -3.10 18.70
C LYS A 221 -6.26 -4.03 17.56
N LEU A 222 -5.34 -4.87 17.06
CA LEU A 222 -5.66 -5.75 15.93
C LEU A 222 -6.53 -6.93 16.36
N PHE A 223 -6.18 -7.56 17.48
CA PHE A 223 -6.81 -8.79 17.94
C PHE A 223 -8.25 -8.56 18.40
N ILE A 224 -8.48 -7.53 19.23
CA ILE A 224 -9.79 -7.24 19.83
C ILE A 224 -10.54 -6.20 19.00
N TYR A 225 -10.00 -4.98 18.89
CA TYR A 225 -10.74 -3.86 18.29
C TYR A 225 -11.00 -4.06 16.78
N ARG A 226 -10.00 -4.53 16.03
CA ARG A 226 -10.16 -4.89 14.62
C ARG A 226 -10.65 -6.32 14.42
N ARG A 227 -10.93 -7.07 15.49
CA ARG A 227 -11.48 -8.43 15.46
C ARG A 227 -10.62 -9.44 14.67
N GLY A 228 -9.30 -9.28 14.68
CA GLY A 228 -8.37 -10.17 13.98
C GLY A 228 -8.45 -11.64 14.43
N LEU A 229 -9.00 -11.92 15.62
CA LEU A 229 -9.32 -13.29 16.05
C LEU A 229 -10.28 -14.00 15.09
N LEU A 230 -11.19 -13.28 14.43
CA LEU A 230 -12.18 -13.86 13.51
C LEU A 230 -11.54 -14.35 12.20
N ASP A 231 -10.31 -13.92 11.88
CA ASP A 231 -9.51 -14.43 10.75
C ASP A 231 -8.78 -15.76 11.10
N GLY A 232 -9.10 -16.36 12.25
CA GLY A 232 -8.57 -17.66 12.68
C GLY A 232 -7.06 -17.65 12.99
N PRO A 233 -6.35 -18.78 12.82
CA PRO A 233 -4.93 -18.88 13.16
C PRO A 233 -4.03 -17.88 12.42
N ALA A 234 -4.36 -17.55 11.16
CA ALA A 234 -3.61 -16.57 10.38
C ALA A 234 -3.77 -15.16 10.96
N GLY A 235 -5.00 -14.79 11.36
CA GLY A 235 -5.28 -13.53 12.03
C GLY A 235 -4.59 -13.40 13.39
N TRP A 236 -4.62 -14.46 14.21
CA TRP A 236 -3.89 -14.50 15.47
C TRP A 236 -2.38 -14.28 15.27
N LEU A 237 -1.77 -15.02 14.35
CA LEU A 237 -0.34 -14.91 14.07
C LEU A 237 0.02 -13.52 13.54
N TRP A 238 -0.80 -12.94 12.67
CA TRP A 238 -0.63 -11.58 12.19
C TRP A 238 -0.66 -10.55 13.33
N CYS A 239 -1.56 -10.71 14.30
CA CYS A 239 -1.64 -9.82 15.47
C CYS A 239 -0.37 -9.91 16.32
N VAL A 240 0.14 -11.13 16.56
CA VAL A 240 1.40 -11.35 17.30
C VAL A 240 2.58 -10.70 16.59
N LEU A 241 2.73 -10.98 15.29
CA LEU A 241 3.82 -10.44 14.48
C LEU A 241 3.74 -8.91 14.35
N SER A 242 2.54 -8.34 14.24
CA SER A 242 2.33 -6.89 14.26
C SER A 242 2.68 -6.24 15.59
N GLY A 243 2.44 -6.93 16.71
CA GLY A 243 2.92 -6.49 18.02
C GLY A 243 4.45 -6.53 18.08
N TYR A 244 5.06 -7.61 17.59
CA TYR A 244 6.51 -7.73 17.53
C TYR A 244 7.17 -6.69 16.61
N TYR A 245 6.54 -6.34 15.49
CA TYR A 245 6.96 -5.23 14.63
C TYR A 245 7.12 -3.94 15.45
N GLU A 246 6.10 -3.58 16.23
CA GLU A 246 6.09 -2.35 17.05
C GLU A 246 7.13 -2.39 18.17
N PHE A 247 7.35 -3.57 18.76
CA PHE A 247 8.43 -3.80 19.71
C PHE A 247 9.79 -3.50 19.07
N GLU A 248 10.08 -4.12 17.93
CA GLU A 248 11.38 -4.03 17.27
C GLU A 248 11.65 -2.62 16.73
N MET A 249 10.63 -1.97 16.15
CA MET A 249 10.69 -0.55 15.79
C MET A 249 11.01 0.32 17.01
N GLY A 250 10.31 0.09 18.13
CA GLY A 250 10.54 0.84 19.36
C GLY A 250 11.95 0.65 19.91
N ARG A 251 12.46 -0.59 19.90
CA ARG A 251 13.83 -0.92 20.32
C ARG A 251 14.87 -0.23 19.44
N LYS A 252 14.69 -0.25 18.11
CA LYS A 252 15.56 0.43 17.15
C LYS A 252 15.51 1.95 17.30
N TYR A 253 14.34 2.51 17.60
CA TYR A 253 14.19 3.93 17.89
C TYR A 253 15.03 4.32 19.11
N LEU A 254 14.89 3.62 20.24
CA LEU A 254 15.68 3.90 21.45
C LEU A 254 17.19 3.88 21.18
N ALA A 255 17.69 2.90 20.41
CA ALA A 255 19.10 2.79 20.05
C ALA A 255 19.61 3.93 19.12
N LYS A 256 18.73 4.77 18.58
CA LYS A 256 19.09 5.91 17.72
C LYS A 256 19.08 7.25 18.46
N ILE A 257 18.48 7.30 19.64
CA ILE A 257 18.31 8.52 20.43
C ILE A 257 19.04 8.44 21.77
N ASP A 258 20.10 7.62 21.84
CA ASP A 258 20.82 7.33 23.08
C ASP A 258 20.98 8.57 23.96
N TYR A 259 20.61 8.36 25.24
CA TYR A 259 20.44 9.32 26.33
C TYR A 259 21.70 10.11 26.69
#